data_AF-A0AAY4CUG8-F1
#
_entry.id   AF-A0AAY4CUG8-F1
#
_cell.length_a   1.000
_cell.length_b   1.000
_cell.length_c   1.000
_cell.angle_alpha   90.00
_cell.angle_beta   90.00
_cell.angle_gamma   90.00
#
_symmetry.space_group_name_H-M   'P 1'
#
loop_
_entity.id
_entity.type
_entity.pdbx_description
1 polymer ?
#
loop_
_entity_poly.entity_id
_entity_poly.type
_entity_poly.pdbx_seq_one_letter_code
_entity_poly.pdbx_strand_id
1 'polypeptide(L)' 'TVAKQELMDILEKVWTKLQGLPEANSLELGAFFILILFIFTFVLMIVLSCFHGCCCGNPKYQASRVQPV' A
#
# COMPACT_ATOMS: atom_id res chain seq x y z
N THR A 1 -1.75 15.95 -16.64
CA THR A 1 -3.10 16.27 -16.13
C THR A 1 -4.20 15.35 -16.66
N VAL A 2 -4.09 14.81 -17.88
CA VAL A 2 -5.07 13.85 -18.46
C VAL A 2 -5.18 12.53 -17.67
N ALA A 3 -4.05 11.95 -17.26
CA ALA A 3 -4.04 10.67 -16.51
C ALA A 3 -4.84 10.70 -15.19
N LYS A 4 -4.98 11.87 -14.55
CA LYS A 4 -5.77 12.00 -13.31
C LYS A 4 -7.27 11.93 -13.60
N GLN A 5 -7.72 12.43 -14.74
CA GLN A 5 -9.15 12.43 -15.11
C GLN A 5 -9.62 11.01 -15.43
N GLU A 6 -8.83 10.27 -16.22
CA GLU A 6 -9.07 8.86 -16.54
C GLU A 6 -9.07 7.99 -15.27
N LEU A 7 -8.12 8.24 -14.35
CA LEU A 7 -8.07 7.53 -13.08
C LEU A 7 -9.31 7.80 -12.22
N MET A 8 -9.83 9.04 -12.24
CA MET A 8 -11.03 9.39 -11.48
C MET A 8 -12.30 8.77 -12.08
N ASP A 9 -12.44 8.72 -13.40
CA ASP A 9 -13.59 8.05 -14.05
C ASP A 9 -13.61 6.54 -13.75
N ILE A 10 -12.44 5.89 -13.83
CA ILE A 10 -12.29 4.47 -13.49
C ILE A 10 -12.59 4.26 -12.01
N LEU A 11 -12.09 5.13 -11.13
CA LEU A 11 -12.33 5.04 -9.69
C LEU A 11 -13.82 5.21 -9.36
N GLU A 12 -14.51 6.13 -10.01
CA GLU A 12 -15.94 6.37 -9.80
C GLU A 12 -16.80 5.20 -10.29
N LYS A 13 -16.46 4.60 -11.44
CA LYS A 13 -17.07 3.36 -11.95
C LYS A 13 -16.86 2.16 -11.03
N VAL A 14 -15.65 2.01 -10.49
CA VAL A 14 -15.33 0.93 -9.56
C VAL A 14 -16.03 1.16 -8.22
N TRP A 15 -16.04 2.41 -7.75
CA TRP A 15 -16.71 2.82 -6.51
C TRP A 15 -18.21 2.54 -6.56
N THR A 16 -18.89 2.93 -7.63
CA THR A 16 -20.33 2.67 -7.81
C THR A 16 -20.66 1.18 -7.85
N LYS A 17 -19.78 0.33 -8.40
CA LYS A 17 -19.91 -1.13 -8.34
C LYS A 17 -19.66 -1.70 -6.95
N LEU A 18 -18.68 -1.18 -6.21
CA LEU A 18 -18.43 -1.57 -4.82
C LEU A 18 -19.54 -1.13 -3.88
N GLN A 19 -20.18 0.01 -4.13
CA GLN A 19 -21.27 0.54 -3.31
C GLN A 19 -22.57 -0.28 -3.45
N GLY A 20 -22.67 -1.18 -4.43
CA GLY A 20 -23.73 -2.18 -4.54
C GLY A 20 -23.46 -3.49 -3.76
N LEU A 21 -22.23 -3.76 -3.33
CA LEU A 21 -21.91 -4.88 -2.44
C LEU A 21 -22.39 -4.76 -0.96
N PRO A 22 -22.47 -3.58 -0.32
CA PRO A 22 -22.89 -3.45 1.08
C PRO A 22 -24.38 -3.71 1.34
N GLU A 23 -25.18 -4.13 0.35
CA GLU A 23 -26.55 -4.61 0.58
C GLU A 23 -26.59 -6.01 1.23
N ALA A 24 -25.44 -6.68 1.42
CA ALA A 24 -25.34 -7.90 2.20
C ALA A 24 -25.04 -7.61 3.69
N ASN A 25 -25.63 -8.44 4.56
CA ASN A 25 -25.70 -8.34 6.02
C ASN A 25 -24.56 -7.58 6.72
N SER A 26 -24.91 -6.68 7.65
CA SER A 26 -23.97 -5.85 8.44
C SER A 26 -22.83 -6.62 9.12
N LEU A 27 -23.00 -7.92 9.36
CA LEU A 27 -21.96 -8.82 9.88
C LEU A 27 -20.85 -9.10 8.85
N GLU A 28 -21.23 -9.36 7.60
CA GLU A 28 -20.31 -9.68 6.50
C GLU A 28 -19.51 -8.44 6.10
N LEU A 29 -20.15 -7.28 6.12
CA LEU A 29 -19.49 -6.00 5.90
C LEU A 29 -18.39 -5.73 6.93
N GLY A 30 -18.64 -6.04 8.21
CA GLY A 30 -17.65 -5.89 9.28
C GLY A 30 -16.43 -6.79 9.06
N ALA A 31 -16.64 -8.06 8.71
CA ALA A 31 -15.55 -9.00 8.44
C ALA A 31 -14.71 -8.57 7.21
N PHE A 32 -15.37 -8.13 6.14
CA PHE A 32 -14.70 -7.62 4.95
C PHE A 32 -13.89 -6.35 5.26
N PHE A 33 -14.42 -5.47 6.11
CA PHE A 33 -13.74 -4.25 6.54
C PHE A 33 -12.45 -4.55 7.31
N ILE A 34 -12.47 -5.54 8.22
CA ILE A 34 -11.25 -5.97 8.93
C ILE A 34 -10.18 -6.48 7.96
N LEU A 35 -10.58 -7.28 6.95
CA LEU A 35 -9.65 -7.78 5.93
C LEU A 35 -9.04 -6.63 5.11
N ILE A 36 -9.85 -5.67 4.67
CA ILE A 36 -9.36 -4.49 3.94
C ILE A 36 -8.41 -3.67 4.81
N LEU A 37 -8.77 -3.41 6.07
CA LEU A 37 -7.94 -2.66 7.00
C LEU A 37 -6.59 -3.35 7.24
N PHE A 38 -6.59 -4.69 7.34
CA PHE A 38 -5.37 -5.46 7.49
C PHE A 38 -4.44 -5.31 6.28
N ILE A 39 -4.98 -5.49 5.07
CA ILE A 39 -4.22 -5.31 3.82
C ILE A 39 -3.71 -3.87 3.72
N PHE A 40 -4.56 -2.89 3.99
CA PHE A 40 -4.20 -1.48 3.97
C PHE A 40 -3.07 -1.16 4.94
N THR A 41 -3.16 -1.65 6.18
CA THR A 41 -2.11 -1.49 7.20
C THR A 41 -0.81 -2.15 6.76
N PHE A 42 -0.87 -3.35 6.18
CA PHE A 42 0.31 -4.06 5.71
C PHE A 42 0.99 -3.32 4.54
N VAL A 43 0.22 -2.84 3.57
CA VAL A 43 0.72 -2.01 2.47
C VAL A 43 1.32 -0.72 3.00
N LEU A 44 0.67 -0.05 3.96
CA LEU A 44 1.23 1.13 4.61
C LEU A 44 2.56 0.81 5.30
N MET A 45 2.68 -0.29 6.03
CA MET A 45 3.93 -0.71 6.67
C MET A 45 5.05 -0.96 5.65
N ILE A 46 4.73 -1.59 4.52
CA ILE A 46 5.70 -1.77 3.41
C ILE A 46 6.12 -0.41 2.86
N VAL A 47 5.16 0.45 2.53
CA VAL A 47 5.40 1.76 1.95
C VAL A 47 6.24 2.63 2.88
N LEU A 48 5.90 2.66 4.18
CA LEU A 48 6.68 3.35 5.21
C LEU A 48 8.08 2.76 5.35
N SER A 49 8.24 1.44 5.28
CA SER A 49 9.56 0.80 5.29
C SER A 49 10.37 1.15 4.03
N CYS A 50 9.74 1.29 2.87
CA CYS A 50 10.38 1.77 1.66
C CYS A 50 10.75 3.25 1.77
N PHE A 51 9.90 4.10 2.34
CA PHE A 51 10.22 5.52 2.55
C PHE A 51 11.33 5.70 3.60
N HIS A 52 11.27 4.97 4.71
CA HIS A 52 12.31 5.01 5.75
C HIS A 52 13.62 4.39 5.25
N GLY A 53 13.55 3.27 4.51
CA GLY A 53 14.71 2.57 3.95
C GLY A 53 15.36 3.28 2.76
N CYS A 54 14.59 3.94 1.88
CA CYS A 54 15.13 4.70 0.75
C CYS A 54 15.63 6.09 1.13
N CYS A 55 15.09 6.73 2.19
CA CYS A 55 15.57 8.04 2.65
C CYS A 55 16.64 7.96 3.77
N CYS A 56 16.86 6.79 4.38
CA CYS A 56 18.00 6.52 5.26
C CYS A 56 19.13 5.79 4.51
N GLY A 57 19.70 6.45 3.51
CA GLY A 57 20.95 6.00 2.90
C GLY A 57 22.11 6.07 3.90
N ASN A 58 22.55 4.91 4.40
CA ASN A 58 23.93 4.70 4.85
C ASN A 58 24.40 3.28 4.49
N PRO A 59 25.16 3.11 3.39
CA PRO A 59 25.86 1.88 3.10
C PRO A 59 27.12 1.80 3.99
N LYS A 60 27.03 1.20 5.17
CA LYS A 60 28.21 0.97 6.02
C LYS A 60 28.22 -0.41 6.67
N TYR A 61 28.36 -1.44 5.84
CA TYR A 61 29.07 -2.66 6.20
C TYR A 61 30.10 -2.98 5.11
N GLN A 62 31.07 -2.09 4.93
CA GLN A 62 32.38 -2.44 4.38
C GLN A 62 33.25 -2.89 5.56
N ALA A 63 32.92 -4.06 6.12
CA ALA A 63 33.85 -4.77 6.98
C ALA A 63 34.74 -5.65 6.09
N SER A 64 36.03 -5.33 6.08
CA SER A 64 37.12 -6.18 5.60
C SER A 64 37.36 -6.25 4.08
N ARG A 65 37.96 -5.19 3.53
CA ARG A 65 39.01 -5.34 2.53
C ARG A 65 40.34 -4.92 3.18
N VAL A 66 40.98 -5.87 3.88
CA VAL A 66 42.41 -5.76 4.16
C VAL A 66 43.15 -5.76 2.81
N GLN A 67 43.93 -4.71 2.55
CA GLN A 67 44.92 -4.75 1.47
C GLN A 67 45.97 -5.82 1.82
N PRO A 68 46.33 -6.72 0.88
CA PRO A 68 47.51 -7.54 1.06
C PRO A 68 48.75 -6.65 0.90
N VAL A 69 49.69 -6.75 1.85
CA VAL A 69 51.04 -6.21 1.75
C VAL A 69 51.96 -7.22 1.07
#